data_AF-A0A838BWH3-F1
#
_entry.id   AF-A0A838BWH3-F1
#
_cell.length_a   1.000
_cell.length_b   1.000
_cell.length_c   1.000
_cell.angle_alpha   90.00
_cell.angle_beta   90.00
_cell.angle_gamma   90.00
#
_symmetry.space_group_name_H-M   'P 1'
#
loop_
_entity.id
_entity.type
_entity.pdbx_description
1 polymer ?
#
loop_
_entity_poly.entity_id
_entity_poly.type
_entity_poly.pdbx_seq_one_letter_code
_entity_poly.pdbx_strand_id
1 'polypeptide(L)'
;MKGFWRVLETTFAIAAIVVAWDLYTRFYDVPNFLLPSPVSVWNALVEAAKGQLFDHLLYTVTILVSGYAVGVLLGIASGLLLAKSARVERWLSGPILFLQTAPKIALAADSDFIRPGIPR
;
A
#
# COMPACT_ATOMS: atom_id res chain seq x y z
N MET A 1 -19.06 -21.27 -25.02
CA MET A 1 -19.83 -20.05 -25.39
C MET A 1 -20.29 -19.20 -24.20
N LYS A 2 -20.61 -19.75 -23.01
CA LYS A 2 -21.00 -18.96 -21.81
C LYS A 2 -19.90 -18.02 -21.28
N GLY A 3 -18.61 -18.36 -21.46
CA GLY A 3 -17.49 -17.51 -21.03
C GLY A 3 -17.38 -16.20 -21.81
N PHE A 4 -17.72 -16.21 -23.11
CA PHE A 4 -17.66 -15.03 -23.97
C PHE A 4 -18.63 -13.92 -23.51
N TRP A 5 -19.85 -14.30 -23.16
CA TRP A 5 -20.87 -13.37 -22.65
C TRP A 5 -20.48 -12.71 -21.33
N ARG A 6 -19.85 -13.46 -20.40
CA ARG A 6 -19.37 -12.90 -19.13
C ARG A 6 -18.26 -11.87 -19.33
N VAL A 7 -17.34 -12.11 -20.28
CA VAL A 7 -16.29 -11.15 -20.63
C VAL A 7 -16.89 -9.88 -21.22
N LEU A 8 -17.92 -10.02 -22.06
CA LEU A 8 -18.60 -8.88 -22.68
C LEU A 8 -19.34 -8.03 -21.64
N GLU A 9 -20.08 -8.68 -20.73
CA GLU A 9 -20.76 -8.02 -19.61
C GLU A 9 -19.77 -7.26 -18.71
N THR A 10 -18.67 -7.91 -18.34
CA THR A 10 -17.63 -7.30 -17.48
C THR A 10 -16.97 -6.12 -18.17
N THR A 11 -16.63 -6.25 -19.46
CA THR A 11 -16.01 -5.18 -20.24
C THR A 11 -16.94 -3.97 -20.34
N PHE A 12 -18.24 -4.21 -20.60
CA PHE A 12 -19.23 -3.15 -20.67
C PHE A 12 -19.40 -2.44 -19.31
N ALA A 13 -19.46 -3.19 -18.21
CA ALA A 13 -19.56 -2.62 -16.87
C ALA A 13 -18.36 -1.72 -16.54
N ILE A 14 -17.14 -2.18 -16.83
CA ILE A 14 -15.92 -1.38 -16.63
C ILE A 14 -15.95 -0.13 -17.51
N ALA A 15 -16.29 -0.26 -18.79
CA ALA A 15 -16.38 0.88 -19.71
C ALA A 15 -17.42 1.92 -19.21
N ALA A 16 -18.58 1.47 -18.74
CA ALA A 16 -19.61 2.34 -18.18
C ALA A 16 -19.11 3.11 -16.95
N ILE A 17 -18.35 2.46 -16.06
CA ILE A 17 -17.74 3.10 -14.89
C ILE A 17 -16.73 4.17 -15.31
N VAL A 18 -15.86 3.86 -16.28
CA VAL A 18 -14.85 4.82 -16.77
C VAL A 18 -15.51 6.04 -17.42
N VAL A 19 -16.57 5.82 -18.21
CA VAL A 19 -17.33 6.92 -18.83
C VAL A 19 -18.04 7.75 -17.75
N ALA A 20 -18.66 7.12 -16.75
CA ALA A 20 -19.28 7.83 -15.64
C ALA A 20 -18.26 8.67 -14.85
N TRP A 21 -17.06 8.14 -14.63
CA TRP A 21 -15.96 8.86 -13.99
C TRP A 21 -15.47 10.05 -14.83
N ASP A 22 -15.25 9.87 -16.13
CA ASP A 22 -14.85 10.97 -17.04
C ASP A 22 -15.90 12.09 -17.04
N LEU A 23 -17.18 11.73 -17.18
CA LEU A 23 -18.29 12.71 -17.13
C LEU A 23 -18.34 13.42 -15.77
N TYR A 24 -18.19 12.69 -14.67
CA TYR A 24 -18.19 13.28 -13.33
C TYR A 24 -17.07 14.31 -13.16
N THR A 25 -15.83 13.98 -13.57
CA THR A 25 -14.70 14.91 -13.46
C THR A 25 -14.90 16.17 -14.31
N ARG A 26 -15.54 16.05 -15.49
CA ARG A 26 -15.80 17.19 -16.38
C ARG A 26 -16.96 18.07 -15.94
N PHE A 27 -18.03 17.50 -15.38
CA PHE A 27 -19.21 18.26 -14.97
C PHE A 27 -19.06 18.97 -13.63
N TYR A 28 -18.28 18.39 -12.71
CA TYR A 28 -18.16 18.90 -11.34
C TYR A 28 -16.87 19.70 -11.07
N ASP A 29 -16.07 19.99 -12.11
CA ASP A 29 -14.80 20.73 -12.04
C ASP A 29 -13.95 20.31 -10.83
N VAL A 30 -13.85 18.99 -10.64
CA VAL A 30 -13.20 18.42 -9.46
C VAL A 30 -11.71 18.77 -9.54
N PRO A 31 -11.11 19.32 -8.48
CA PRO A 31 -9.70 19.63 -8.50
C PRO A 31 -8.86 18.40 -8.88
N ASN A 32 -7.97 18.55 -9.85
CA ASN A 32 -7.18 17.45 -10.43
C ASN A 32 -6.34 16.66 -9.41
N PHE A 33 -6.06 17.22 -8.23
CA PHE A 33 -5.36 16.53 -7.15
C PHE A 33 -6.25 15.57 -6.34
N LEU A 34 -7.58 15.75 -6.37
CA LEU A 34 -8.54 14.88 -5.69
C LEU A 34 -8.98 13.73 -6.60
N LEU A 35 -9.33 14.04 -7.84
CA LEU A 35 -9.81 13.05 -8.80
C LEU A 35 -9.47 13.47 -10.24
N PRO A 36 -8.26 13.13 -10.72
CA PRO A 36 -7.88 13.42 -12.10
C PRO A 36 -8.78 12.66 -13.09
N SER A 37 -8.98 13.22 -14.28
CA SER A 37 -9.72 12.54 -15.35
C SER A 37 -9.05 11.21 -15.74
N PRO A 38 -9.80 10.20 -16.23
CA PRO A 38 -9.23 8.92 -16.65
C PRO A 38 -8.15 9.08 -17.73
N VAL A 39 -8.31 10.06 -18.63
CA VAL A 39 -7.34 10.37 -19.69
C VAL A 39 -6.05 10.92 -19.11
N SER A 40 -6.13 11.82 -18.13
CA SER A 40 -4.93 12.33 -17.45
C SER A 40 -4.18 11.23 -16.69
N VAL A 41 -4.90 10.30 -16.06
CA VAL A 41 -4.29 9.13 -15.40
C VAL A 41 -3.59 8.25 -16.44
N TRP A 42 -4.23 7.99 -17.57
CA TRP A 42 -3.64 7.19 -18.65
C TRP A 42 -2.37 7.84 -19.21
N ASN A 43 -2.39 9.13 -19.50
CA ASN A 43 -1.23 9.85 -20.01
C ASN A 43 -0.08 9.86 -19.00
N ALA A 44 -0.38 10.14 -17.73
CA ALA A 44 0.59 10.09 -16.64
C ALA A 44 1.19 8.69 -16.48
N LEU A 45 0.38 7.63 -16.63
CA LEU A 45 0.85 6.25 -16.58
C LEU A 45 1.79 5.94 -17.74
N VAL A 46 1.45 6.34 -18.97
CA VAL A 46 2.28 6.13 -20.16
C VAL A 46 3.60 6.91 -20.05
N GLU A 47 3.55 8.13 -19.55
CA GLU A 47 4.74 8.96 -19.34
C GLU A 47 5.65 8.38 -18.25
N ALA A 48 5.06 7.99 -17.12
CA ALA A 48 5.77 7.34 -16.04
C ALA A 48 6.41 6.01 -16.50
N ALA A 49 5.67 5.20 -17.27
CA ALA A 49 6.15 3.92 -17.80
C ALA A 49 7.33 4.07 -18.80
N LYS A 50 7.41 5.19 -19.53
CA LYS A 50 8.55 5.52 -20.40
C LYS A 50 9.75 6.09 -19.65
N GLY A 51 9.52 6.65 -18.47
CA GLY A 51 10.54 7.22 -17.59
C GLY A 51 11.05 6.21 -16.55
N GLN A 52 11.25 6.71 -15.33
CA GLN A 52 11.89 5.97 -14.23
C GLN A 52 10.91 5.15 -13.38
N LEU A 53 9.64 4.99 -13.79
CA LEU A 53 8.65 4.25 -12.99
C LEU A 53 9.12 2.82 -12.71
N PHE A 54 9.65 2.14 -13.73
CA PHE A 54 10.18 0.79 -13.57
C PHE A 54 11.39 0.76 -12.64
N ASP A 55 12.30 1.72 -12.73
CA ASP A 55 13.46 1.80 -11.85
C ASP A 55 13.05 2.01 -10.39
N HIS A 56 12.11 2.91 -10.12
CA HIS A 56 11.58 3.13 -8.77
C HIS A 56 10.80 1.93 -8.24
N LEU A 57 10.03 1.27 -9.10
CA LEU A 57 9.26 0.10 -8.74
C LEU A 57 10.19 -1.07 -8.41
N LEU A 58 11.22 -1.31 -9.23
CA LEU A 58 12.25 -2.31 -8.98
C LEU A 58 13.02 -2.00 -7.71
N TYR A 59 13.43 -0.75 -7.50
CA TYR A 59 14.14 -0.36 -6.28
C TYR A 59 13.30 -0.65 -5.02
N THR A 60 12.01 -0.29 -5.05
CA THR A 60 11.08 -0.56 -3.94
C THR A 60 10.91 -2.06 -3.70
N VAL A 61 10.75 -2.84 -4.77
CA VAL A 61 10.65 -4.30 -4.70
C VAL A 61 11.94 -4.91 -4.13
N THR A 62 13.11 -4.45 -4.55
CA THR A 62 14.40 -4.93 -4.03
C THR A 62 14.53 -4.64 -2.55
N ILE A 63 14.16 -3.45 -2.08
CA ILE A 63 14.14 -3.11 -0.65
C ILE A 63 13.17 -4.05 0.09
N LEU A 64 11.97 -4.26 -0.43
CA LEU A 64 10.97 -5.11 0.19
C LEU A 64 11.44 -6.57 0.30
N VAL A 65 11.97 -7.13 -0.78
CA VAL A 65 12.44 -8.52 -0.83
C VAL A 65 13.65 -8.72 0.06
N SER A 66 14.62 -7.80 0.04
CA SER A 66 15.80 -7.89 0.91
C SER A 66 15.45 -7.77 2.38
N GLY A 67 14.62 -6.78 2.75
CA GLY A 67 14.12 -6.61 4.11
C GLY A 67 13.30 -7.82 4.58
N TYR A 68 12.44 -8.37 3.71
CA TYR A 68 11.67 -9.57 4.00
C TYR A 68 12.55 -10.80 4.21
N ALA A 69 13.56 -11.02 3.36
CA ALA A 69 14.48 -12.15 3.50
C ALA A 69 15.21 -12.12 4.86
N VAL A 70 15.74 -10.96 5.25
CA VAL A 70 16.38 -10.78 6.56
C VAL A 70 15.37 -10.97 7.69
N GLY A 71 14.18 -10.37 7.59
CA GLY A 71 13.11 -10.49 8.58
C GLY A 71 12.65 -11.94 8.79
N VAL A 72 12.52 -12.72 7.72
CA VAL A 72 12.16 -14.15 7.79
C VAL A 72 13.24 -14.94 8.50
N LEU A 73 14.52 -14.74 8.17
CA LEU A 73 15.61 -15.46 8.82
C LEU A 73 15.65 -15.17 10.32
N LEU A 74 15.53 -13.90 10.71
CA LEU A 74 15.48 -13.50 12.12
C LEU A 74 14.21 -14.00 12.82
N GLY A 75 13.08 -13.97 12.13
CA GLY A 75 11.80 -14.48 12.63
C GLY A 75 11.84 -15.99 12.90
N ILE A 76 12.41 -16.77 11.97
CA ILE A 76 12.60 -18.21 12.14
C ILE A 76 13.55 -18.48 13.32
N ALA A 77 14.70 -17.81 13.38
CA ALA A 77 15.65 -17.98 14.47
C ALA A 77 15.02 -17.67 15.84
N SER A 78 14.28 -16.55 15.93
CA SER A 78 13.58 -16.15 17.14
C SER A 78 12.44 -17.11 17.51
N GLY A 79 11.67 -17.58 16.52
CA GLY A 79 10.61 -18.57 16.71
C GLY A 79 11.14 -19.91 17.22
N LEU A 80 12.28 -20.36 16.72
CA LEU A 80 12.95 -21.58 17.21
C LEU A 80 13.45 -21.41 18.66
N LEU A 81 13.97 -20.24 19.02
CA LEU A 81 14.39 -19.93 20.39
C LEU A 81 13.20 -19.91 21.36
N LEU A 82 12.08 -19.34 20.92
CA LEU A 82 10.82 -19.34 21.67
C LEU A 82 10.32 -20.77 21.89
N ALA A 83 10.27 -21.58 20.82
CA ALA A 83 9.79 -22.96 20.88
C ALA A 83 10.65 -23.86 21.79
N LYS A 84 11.95 -23.58 21.92
CA LYS A 84 12.85 -24.34 22.79
C LYS A 84 12.84 -23.89 24.26
N SER A 85 12.34 -22.70 24.58
CA SER A 85 12.47 -22.12 25.91
C SER A 85 11.18 -21.48 26.41
N ALA A 86 10.47 -22.19 27.30
CA ALA A 86 9.26 -21.70 27.98
C ALA A 86 9.50 -20.42 28.80
N ARG A 87 10.75 -20.14 29.20
CA ARG A 87 11.11 -18.88 29.87
C ARG A 87 11.05 -17.74 28.86
N VAL A 88 11.73 -17.85 27.73
CA VAL A 88 11.80 -16.83 26.67
C VAL A 88 10.40 -16.53 26.10
N GLU A 89 9.58 -17.57 25.90
CA GLU A 89 8.19 -17.44 25.47
C GLU A 89 7.34 -16.57 26.40
N ARG A 90 7.44 -16.78 27.72
CA ARG A 90 6.72 -15.96 28.71
C ARG A 90 7.17 -14.51 28.72
N TRP A 91 8.45 -14.22 28.51
CA TRP A 91 8.96 -12.84 28.50
C TRP A 91 8.63 -12.08 27.20
N LEU A 92 8.66 -12.76 26.06
CA LEU A 92 8.52 -12.10 24.75
C LEU A 92 7.09 -12.09 24.20
N SER A 93 6.20 -12.97 24.65
CA SER A 93 4.80 -13.02 24.20
C SER A 93 4.06 -11.68 24.35
N GLY A 94 4.19 -11.02 25.49
CA GLY A 94 3.58 -9.71 25.75
C GLY A 94 4.05 -8.61 24.78
N PRO A 95 5.38 -8.34 24.70
CA PRO A 95 5.93 -7.39 23.73
C PRO A 95 5.59 -7.70 22.27
N ILE A 96 5.59 -8.98 21.87
CA ILE A 96 5.22 -9.39 20.50
C ILE A 96 3.77 -9.02 20.21
N LEU A 97 2.83 -9.30 21.12
CA LEU A 97 1.43 -8.97 20.94
C LEU A 97 1.20 -7.45 20.86
N PHE A 98 1.92 -6.69 21.69
CA PHE A 98 1.88 -5.23 21.64
C PHE A 98 2.36 -4.71 20.28
N LEU A 99 3.47 -5.22 19.76
CA LEU A 99 4.01 -4.81 18.46
C LEU A 99 3.08 -5.15 17.29
N GLN A 100 2.33 -6.26 17.37
CA GLN A 100 1.35 -6.64 16.34
C GLN A 100 0.10 -5.76 16.34
N THR A 101 -0.33 -5.30 17.53
CA THR A 101 -1.53 -4.49 17.70
C THR A 101 -1.24 -2.99 17.68
N ALA A 102 0.04 -2.60 17.75
CA ALA A 102 0.46 -1.21 17.72
C ALA A 102 -0.04 -0.52 16.44
N PRO A 103 -0.78 0.60 16.57
CA PRO A 103 -1.23 1.34 15.41
C PRO A 103 -0.03 1.95 14.70
N LYS A 104 0.09 1.70 13.39
CA LYS A 104 1.25 2.14 12.58
C LYS A 104 1.50 3.65 12.67
N ILE A 105 0.43 4.44 12.84
CA ILE A 105 0.48 5.90 13.02
C ILE A 105 1.15 6.34 14.33
N ALA A 106 1.08 5.54 15.40
CA ALA A 106 1.73 5.87 16.68
C ALA A 106 3.24 5.64 16.64
N LEU A 107 3.71 4.76 15.75
CA LEU A 107 5.14 4.50 15.54
C LEU A 107 5.79 5.58 14.65
N ALA A 108 5.02 6.21 13.76
CA ALA A 108 5.46 7.31 12.90
C ALA A 108 5.22 8.69 13.54
N ALA A 109 4.63 8.76 14.73
CA ALA A 109 4.39 10.00 15.45
C ALA A 109 5.72 10.58 15.95
N ASP A 110 6.34 11.39 15.10
CA ASP A 110 7.30 12.40 15.53
C ASP A 110 6.63 13.33 16.55
N SER A 111 7.43 13.94 17.42
CA SER A 111 7.03 14.86 18.49
C SER A 111 6.13 16.01 18.05
N ASP A 112 6.08 16.32 16.75
CA ASP A 112 5.20 17.28 16.11
C ASP A 112 3.73 16.82 16.03
N PHE A 113 3.45 15.52 16.02
CA PHE A 113 2.09 14.99 16.03
C PHE A 113 1.42 15.11 17.42
N ILE A 114 2.21 15.11 18.50
CA ILE A 114 1.72 15.24 19.88
C ILE A 114 1.52 16.71 20.28
N ARG A 115 2.12 17.67 19.57
CA ARG A 115 1.97 19.11 19.83
C ARG A 115 1.12 19.80 18.76
N PRO A 116 -0.22 19.78 18.86
CA PRO A 116 -1.04 20.62 18.01
C PRO A 116 -0.86 22.10 18.42
N GLY A 117 -0.15 22.88 17.60
CA GLY A 117 -0.35 24.32 17.52
C GLY A 117 0.52 25.25 18.40
N ILE A 118 1.84 25.10 18.43
CA ILE A 118 2.71 26.20 18.89
C ILE A 118 3.38 26.86 17.68
N PRO A 119 2.89 28.02 17.20
CA PRO A 119 3.63 28.81 16.21
C PRO A 119 4.96 29.30 16.82
N ARG A 120 6.05 29.20 16.06
CA ARG A 120 7.36 29.77 16.43
C ARG A 120 7.44 31.24 16.08
#